data_AF-A0A345BTW6-F1
#
_entry.id   AF-A0A345BTW6-F1
#
_cell.length_a   1.000
_cell.length_b   1.000
_cell.length_c   1.000
_cell.angle_alpha   90.00
_cell.angle_beta   90.00
_cell.angle_gamma   90.00
#
_symmetry.space_group_name_H-M   'P 1'
#
loop_
_entity.id
_entity.type
_entity.pdbx_description
1 polymer ?
#
loop_
_entity_poly.entity_id
_entity_poly.type
_entity_poly.pdbx_seq_one_letter_code
_entity_poly.pdbx_strand_id
1 'polypeptide(L)'
;ELNGKLTGRAIRVSPTNLLVVALPCRIEFHGSYGNVKEGNEEASEGALKSIVGYTDEDNCSLPIIPDLQPSTFDVGAGIVLNDHSVKL
;
A
#
# COMPACT_ATOMS: atom_id res chain seq x y z
N GLU A 1 18.60 4.01 -3.90
CA GLU A 1 17.99 4.04 -5.25
C GLU A 1 16.82 5.02 -5.40
N LEU A 2 16.01 5.24 -4.35
CA LEU A 2 14.85 6.15 -4.40
C LEU A 2 15.15 7.62 -4.04
N ASN A 3 16.42 7.96 -3.80
CA ASN A 3 16.81 9.33 -3.43
C ASN A 3 16.42 10.33 -4.54
N GLY A 4 15.68 11.38 -4.18
CA GLY A 4 15.16 12.38 -5.12
C GLY A 4 13.97 11.93 -5.98
N LYS A 5 13.49 10.68 -5.85
CA LYS A 5 12.38 10.13 -6.65
C LYS A 5 11.02 10.17 -5.94
N LEU A 6 11.02 10.28 -4.61
CA LEU A 6 9.81 10.30 -3.79
C LEU A 6 9.69 11.60 -3.02
N THR A 7 8.47 12.12 -2.93
CA THR A 7 8.07 13.26 -2.10
C THR A 7 6.58 13.12 -1.75
N GLY A 8 6.07 13.92 -0.83
CA GLY A 8 4.69 13.79 -0.38
C GLY A 8 4.12 15.03 0.31
N ARG A 9 2.81 14.96 0.58
CA ARG A 9 2.06 15.93 1.40
C ARG A 9 1.13 15.15 2.32
N ALA A 10 0.79 15.75 3.46
CA ALA A 10 -0.14 15.17 4.42
C ALA A 10 -1.39 16.04 4.56
N ILE A 11 -2.54 15.39 4.68
CA ILE A 11 -3.80 16.03 5.08
C ILE A 11 -4.15 15.49 6.47
N ARG A 12 -4.40 16.37 7.42
CA ARG A 12 -4.81 15.98 8.78
C ARG A 12 -6.32 15.85 8.84
N VAL A 13 -6.80 14.71 9.31
CA VAL A 13 -8.21 14.41 9.50
C VAL A 13 -8.41 13.91 10.94
N SER A 14 -9.53 14.28 11.56
CA SER A 14 -9.89 13.88 12.93
C SER A 14 -11.01 12.84 12.88
N PRO A 15 -10.95 11.76 13.70
CA PRO A 15 -9.93 11.43 14.70
C PRO A 15 -8.68 10.73 14.09
N THR A 16 -7.51 10.93 14.69
CA THR A 16 -6.19 10.68 14.05
C THR A 16 -5.50 9.40 14.53
N ASN A 17 -6.25 8.34 14.85
CA ASN A 17 -5.64 7.12 15.39
C ASN A 17 -5.00 6.23 14.32
N LEU A 18 -5.22 6.53 13.03
CA LEU A 18 -4.68 5.79 11.89
C LEU A 18 -4.22 6.76 10.81
N LEU A 19 -3.25 6.31 10.02
CA LEU A 19 -2.72 7.03 8.86
C LEU A 19 -2.89 6.15 7.63
N VAL A 20 -3.35 6.74 6.53
CA VAL A 20 -3.45 6.08 5.23
C VAL A 20 -2.44 6.73 4.29
N VAL A 21 -1.60 5.92 3.67
CA VAL A 21 -0.64 6.36 2.66
C VAL A 21 -1.20 6.01 1.29
N ALA A 22 -1.50 7.03 0.49
CA ALA A 22 -1.81 6.88 -0.93
C ALA A 22 -0.55 7.15 -1.73
N LEU A 23 0.01 6.14 -2.39
CA LEU A 23 1.27 6.27 -3.15
C LEU A 23 1.02 6.14 -4.65
N PRO A 24 0.80 7.24 -5.37
CA PRO A 24 0.88 7.24 -6.82
C PRO A 24 2.35 7.12 -7.24
N CYS A 25 2.68 6.06 -7.97
CA CYS A 25 4.03 5.84 -8.47
C CYS A 25 4.02 5.32 -9.92
N ARG A 26 5.17 5.51 -10.58
CA ARG A 26 5.41 4.97 -11.91
C ARG A 26 6.39 3.81 -11.82
N ILE A 27 5.99 2.65 -12.33
CA ILE A 27 6.79 1.43 -12.35
C ILE A 27 7.42 1.22 -13.73
N GLU A 28 8.67 0.76 -13.75
CA GLU A 28 9.40 0.47 -14.99
C GLU A 28 8.90 -0.82 -15.64
N PHE A 29 8.47 -1.80 -14.84
CA PHE A 29 7.93 -3.06 -15.33
C PHE A 29 6.48 -2.89 -15.79
N HIS A 30 6.15 -3.50 -16.94
CA HIS A 30 4.77 -3.59 -17.43
C HIS A 30 4.02 -4.65 -16.61
N GLY A 31 3.18 -4.21 -15.69
CA GLY A 31 2.47 -5.10 -14.78
C GLY A 31 0.97 -4.83 -14.77
N SER A 32 0.19 -5.91 -14.76
CA SER A 32 -1.21 -5.82 -14.35
C SER A 32 -1.29 -5.51 -12.85
N TYR A 33 -2.45 -5.05 -12.37
CA TYR A 33 -2.66 -4.92 -10.93
C TYR A 33 -2.47 -6.25 -10.19
N GLY A 34 -2.72 -7.39 -10.85
CA GLY A 34 -2.44 -8.72 -10.29
C GLY A 34 -0.98 -8.91 -9.93
N ASN A 35 -0.05 -8.44 -10.77
CA ASN A 35 1.39 -8.56 -10.50
C ASN A 35 1.81 -7.69 -9.30
N VAL A 36 1.15 -6.55 -9.12
CA VAL A 36 1.35 -5.67 -7.97
C VAL A 36 0.84 -6.34 -6.69
N LYS A 37 -0.33 -6.99 -6.74
CA LYS A 37 -0.88 -7.76 -5.62
C LYS A 37 0.05 -8.88 -5.22
N GLU A 38 0.44 -9.72 -6.19
CA GLU A 38 1.31 -10.88 -5.97
C GLU A 38 2.66 -10.48 -5.36
N GLY A 39 3.29 -9.41 -5.87
CA GLY A 39 4.55 -8.91 -5.31
C GLY A 39 4.43 -8.38 -3.87
N ASN A 40 3.30 -7.76 -3.51
CA ASN A 40 3.06 -7.31 -2.13
C ASN A 40 2.71 -8.49 -1.20
N GLU A 41 1.94 -9.47 -1.68
CA GLU A 41 1.62 -10.70 -0.94
C GLU A 41 2.90 -11.49 -0.63
N GLU A 42 3.73 -11.76 -1.64
CA GLU A 42 5.01 -12.46 -1.48
C GLU A 42 5.94 -11.73 -0.49
N ALA A 43 6.03 -10.40 -0.59
CA ALA A 43 6.83 -9.61 0.35
C ALA A 43 6.29 -9.69 1.79
N SER A 44 4.97 -9.65 1.96
CA SER A 44 4.29 -9.71 3.26
C SER A 44 4.42 -11.08 3.94
N GLU A 45 4.46 -12.16 3.17
CA GLU A 45 4.61 -13.52 3.70
C GLU A 45 6.08 -13.95 3.86
N GLY A 46 6.97 -13.30 3.10
CA GLY A 46 8.39 -13.59 3.03
C GLY A 46 9.26 -12.60 3.81
N ALA A 47 10.02 -11.79 3.07
CA ALA A 47 11.10 -10.97 3.64
C ALA A 47 10.63 -9.87 4.59
N LEU A 48 9.38 -9.40 4.45
CA LEU A 48 8.80 -8.34 5.27
C LEU A 48 7.70 -8.85 6.21
N LYS A 49 7.69 -10.15 6.49
CA LYS A 49 6.75 -10.75 7.44
C LYS A 49 6.82 -10.05 8.79
N SER A 50 5.63 -9.75 9.34
CA SER A 50 5.44 -8.97 10.57
C SER A 50 5.77 -7.47 10.45
N ILE A 51 6.23 -6.98 9.30
CA ILE A 51 6.44 -5.56 9.00
C ILE A 51 5.35 -5.05 8.06
N VAL A 52 5.14 -5.77 6.95
CA VAL A 52 4.12 -5.46 5.95
C VAL A 52 3.03 -6.51 6.00
N GLY A 53 1.79 -6.07 6.16
CA GLY A 53 0.57 -6.84 6.01
C GLY A 53 -0.01 -6.75 4.61
N TYR A 54 -0.90 -7.68 4.31
CA TYR A 54 -1.65 -7.75 3.07
C TYR A 54 -3.10 -8.08 3.41
N THR A 55 -4.06 -7.28 2.94
CA THR A 55 -5.50 -7.52 3.16
C THR A 55 -6.29 -7.27 1.89
N ASP A 56 -7.22 -8.18 1.60
CA ASP A 56 -8.23 -8.06 0.53
C ASP A 56 -9.64 -7.91 1.13
N GLU A 57 -9.73 -7.56 2.41
CA GLU A 57 -11.00 -7.31 3.09
C GLU A 57 -11.41 -5.84 2.90
N ASP A 58 -12.72 -5.60 2.71
CA ASP A 58 -13.31 -4.25 2.63
C ASP A 58 -13.22 -3.54 3.99
N ASN A 59 -12.06 -2.98 4.29
CA ASN A 59 -11.79 -2.31 5.55
C ASN A 59 -12.19 -0.83 5.46
N CYS A 60 -13.05 -0.40 6.38
CA CYS A 60 -13.25 1.01 6.67
C CYS A 60 -12.33 1.41 7.82
N SER A 61 -11.92 2.69 7.89
CA SER A 61 -10.99 3.28 8.88
C SER A 61 -11.39 3.16 10.37
N LEU A 62 -12.36 2.31 10.71
CA LEU A 62 -12.59 1.79 12.05
C LEU A 62 -11.40 0.89 12.44
N PRO A 63 -11.09 0.76 13.73
CA PRO A 63 -9.80 0.23 14.15
C PRO A 63 -9.67 -1.20 13.66
N ILE A 64 -8.79 -1.40 12.68
CA ILE A 64 -8.03 -2.63 12.54
C ILE A 64 -7.40 -2.79 13.94
N ILE A 65 -8.04 -3.64 14.75
CA ILE A 65 -7.61 -4.07 16.08
C ILE A 65 -6.11 -4.31 15.97
N PRO A 66 -5.26 -3.64 16.78
CA PRO A 66 -3.92 -3.23 16.41
C PRO A 66 -3.21 -4.36 15.68
N ASP A 67 -3.26 -4.29 14.34
CA ASP A 67 -2.50 -5.22 13.53
C ASP A 67 -1.06 -4.94 13.94
N LEU A 68 -0.36 -5.98 14.39
CA LEU A 68 1.01 -5.84 14.90
C LEU A 68 1.97 -5.25 13.86
N GLN A 69 1.53 -5.17 12.60
CA GLN A 69 2.31 -4.79 11.46
C GLN A 69 2.26 -3.27 11.26
N PRO A 70 3.42 -2.59 11.18
CA PRO A 70 3.51 -1.14 11.01
C PRO A 70 2.96 -0.62 9.67
N SER A 71 2.73 -1.47 8.68
CA SER A 71 2.15 -1.10 7.38
C SER A 71 1.30 -2.25 6.86
N THR A 72 0.10 -1.96 6.35
CA THR A 72 -0.77 -2.96 5.71
C THR A 72 -1.15 -2.49 4.32
N PHE A 73 -0.92 -3.32 3.31
CA PHE A 73 -1.35 -3.09 1.94
C PHE A 73 -2.82 -3.47 1.78
N ASP A 74 -3.64 -2.52 1.36
CA ASP A 74 -5.07 -2.70 1.07
C ASP A 74 -5.27 -2.89 -0.43
N VAL A 75 -5.67 -4.11 -0.78
CA VAL A 75 -5.84 -4.54 -2.18
C VAL A 75 -7.03 -3.87 -2.84
N GLY A 76 -8.08 -3.54 -2.09
CA GLY A 76 -9.30 -2.90 -2.58
C GLY A 76 -9.14 -1.41 -2.82
N ALA A 77 -8.22 -0.76 -2.11
CA ALA A 77 -7.99 0.68 -2.20
C ALA A 77 -7.10 1.12 -3.39
N GLY A 78 -6.28 0.22 -3.92
CA GLY A 78 -5.35 0.51 -5.02
C GLY A 78 -6.03 0.57 -6.40
N ILE A 79 -5.40 1.29 -7.33
CA ILE A 79 -5.89 1.43 -8.71
C ILE A 79 -4.74 1.53 -9.71
N VAL A 80 -4.86 0.80 -10.82
CA VAL A 80 -3.95 0.91 -11.98
C VAL A 80 -4.60 1.79 -13.04
N LEU A 81 -3.90 2.86 -13.42
CA LEU A 81 -4.37 3.77 -14.47
C LEU A 81 -3.93 3.28 -15.86
N ASN A 82 -2.71 2.73 -15.95
CA ASN A 82 -2.13 2.10 -17.14
C ASN A 82 -0.95 1.22 -16.72
N ASP A 83 -0.36 0.50 -17.68
CA ASP A 83 0.72 -0.48 -17.47
C ASP A 83 1.93 0.02 -16.67
N HIS A 84 2.10 1.34 -16.53
CA HIS A 84 3.20 1.95 -15.80
C HIS A 84 2.78 2.76 -14.59
N SER A 85 1.49 3.09 -14.43
CA SER A 85 1.03 4.05 -13.44
C SER A 85 0.04 3.40 -12.50
N VAL A 86 0.45 3.28 -11.25
CA VAL A 86 -0.35 2.67 -10.19
C VAL A 86 -0.45 3.63 -9.00
N LYS A 87 -1.58 3.58 -8.31
CA LYS A 87 -1.72 4.08 -6.96
C LYS A 87 -1.88 2.88 -6.05
N LEU A 88 -0.94 2.74 -5.13
CA LEU A 88 -1.02 1.82 -3.99
C LEU A 88 -1.76 2.50 -2.85
#